data_AF-A0A661AWH1-F1
#
_entry.id   AF-A0A661AWH1-F1
#
_cell.length_a   1.000
_cell.length_b   1.000
_cell.length_c   1.000
_cell.angle_alpha   90.00
_cell.angle_beta   90.00
_cell.angle_gamma   90.00
#
_symmetry.space_group_name_H-M   'P 1'
#
loop_
_entity.id
_entity.type
_entity.pdbx_description
1 polymer ?
#
loop_
_entity_poly.entity_id
_entity_poly.type
_entity_poly.pdbx_seq_one_letter_code
_entity_poly.pdbx_strand_id
1 'polypeptide(L)' 'MKPGAYMLINVATGEELNVVAELRKLPGVVNARVVTGLHDVVCYVE' A
#
# COMPACT_ATOMS: atom_id res chain seq x y z
N MET A 1 -9.73 -20.45 2.94
CA MET A 1 -9.05 -19.44 2.11
C MET A 1 -9.50 -18.09 2.64
N LYS A 2 -8.60 -17.27 3.19
CA LYS A 2 -8.96 -15.89 3.56
C LYS A 2 -9.03 -15.06 2.27
N PRO A 3 -10.06 -14.22 2.06
CA PRO A 3 -10.12 -13.37 0.89
C PRO A 3 -9.04 -12.30 0.97
N GLY A 4 -8.19 -12.22 -0.05
CA GLY A 4 -7.18 -11.17 -0.18
C GLY A 4 -7.61 -10.08 -1.16
N ALA A 5 -7.08 -8.87 -1.01
CA ALA A 5 -7.37 -7.74 -1.89
C ALA A 5 -6.11 -6.93 -2.23
N TYR A 6 -6.09 -6.38 -3.44
CA TYR A 6 -5.12 -5.38 -3.85
C TYR A 6 -5.74 -3.99 -3.77
N MET A 7 -5.08 -3.11 -3.03
CA MET A 7 -5.43 -1.70 -2.95
C MET A 7 -4.45 -0.89 -3.79
N LEU A 8 -5.00 -0.07 -4.69
CA LEU A 8 -4.26 0.90 -5.49
C LEU A 8 -4.50 2.28 -4.87
N ILE A 9 -3.44 2.92 -4.39
CA ILE A 9 -3.53 4.07 -3.49
C ILE A 9 -2.80 5.25 -4.13
N ASN A 10 -3.51 6.38 -4.23
CA ASN A 10 -2.91 7.68 -4.51
C ASN A 10 -2.66 8.41 -3.20
N VAL A 11 -1.52 9.08 -3.09
CA VAL A 11 -1.14 9.82 -1.89
C VAL A 11 -0.87 11.28 -2.21
N ALA A 12 -0.70 12.09 -1.17
CA ALA A 12 -0.18 13.44 -1.35
C ALA A 12 1.26 13.37 -1.85
N THR A 13 1.65 14.30 -2.73
CA THR A 13 2.99 14.37 -3.32
C THR A 13 4.06 14.41 -2.24
N GLY A 14 5.02 13.49 -2.30
CA GLY A 14 6.13 13.39 -1.35
C GLY A 14 5.85 12.54 -0.11
N GLU A 15 4.62 12.05 0.07
CA GLU A 15 4.23 11.22 1.22
C GLU A 15 4.29 9.71 0.94
N GLU A 16 4.71 9.29 -0.27
CA GLU A 16 4.63 7.91 -0.73
C GLU A 16 5.38 6.95 0.21
N LEU A 17 6.57 7.35 0.65
CA LEU A 17 7.42 6.56 1.54
C LEU A 17 6.86 6.51 2.97
N ASN A 18 6.32 7.62 3.47
CA ASN A 18 5.72 7.68 4.81
C ASN A 18 4.47 6.79 4.87
N VAL A 19 3.58 6.89 3.88
CA VAL A 19 2.37 6.08 3.79
C VAL A 19 2.71 4.59 3.73
N VAL A 20 3.69 4.18 2.92
CA VAL A 20 4.12 2.77 2.88
C VAL A 20 4.71 2.31 4.21
N ALA A 21 5.47 3.16 4.91
CA ALA A 21 6.02 2.83 6.22
C ALA A 21 4.92 2.61 7.26
N GLU A 22 3.87 3.43 7.26
CA GLU A 22 2.71 3.26 8.16
C GLU A 22 1.84 2.05 7.77
N LEU A 23 1.57 1.84 6.48
CA LEU A 23 0.78 0.69 6.00
C LEU A 23 1.41 -0.64 6.46
N ARG A 24 2.73 -0.77 6.43
CA ARG A 24 3.43 -2.00 6.88
C ARG A 24 3.28 -2.31 8.37
N LYS A 25 2.87 -1.34 9.18
CA LYS A 25 2.60 -1.54 10.62
C LYS A 25 1.18 -2.06 10.86
N LEU A 26 0.28 -1.95 9.89
CA LEU A 26 -1.11 -2.36 10.05
C LEU A 26 -1.25 -3.88 9.99
N PRO A 27 -2.05 -4.48 10.90
CA PRO A 27 -2.34 -5.90 10.84
C PRO A 27 -3.11 -6.24 9.57
N GLY A 28 -2.75 -7.35 8.92
CA GLY A 28 -3.36 -7.79 7.66
C GLY A 28 -2.68 -7.24 6.41
N VAL A 29 -1.77 -6.26 6.51
CA VAL A 29 -0.94 -5.84 5.37
C VAL A 29 0.18 -6.86 5.18
N VAL A 30 0.12 -7.58 4.06
CA VAL A 30 1.12 -8.58 3.68
C VAL A 30 2.21 -7.95 2.81
N ASN A 31 1.88 -6.94 2.00
CA ASN A 31 2.84 -6.22 1.17
C ASN A 31 2.37 -4.78 0.93
N ALA A 32 3.30 -3.83 0.95
CA ALA A 32 3.04 -2.46 0.53
C ALA A 32 4.31 -1.87 -0.13
N ARG A 33 4.17 -1.28 -1.32
CA ARG A 33 5.27 -0.73 -2.11
C ARG A 33 4.85 0.54 -2.84
N VAL A 34 5.77 1.51 -2.87
CA VAL A 34 5.70 2.63 -3.81
C VAL A 34 5.95 2.09 -5.21
N VAL A 35 5.15 2.53 -6.17
CA VAL A 35 5.27 2.16 -7.58
C VAL A 35 5.28 3.40 -8.45
N THR A 36 5.71 3.24 -9.70
CA THR A 36 5.54 4.27 -10.72
C THR A 36 4.29 3.95 -11.55
N GLY A 37 3.47 4.97 -11.85
CA GLY A 37 2.25 4.78 -12.64
C GLY A 37 1.15 5.77 -12.26
N LEU A 38 -0.12 5.36 -12.48
CA LEU A 38 -1.31 6.15 -12.11
C LEU A 38 -1.53 6.22 -10.59
N HIS A 39 -1.05 5.22 -9.87
CA HIS A 39 -1.14 5.10 -8.42
C HIS A 39 0.26 5.13 -7.85
N ASP A 40 0.37 5.68 -6.65
CA ASP A 40 1.65 5.88 -5.99
C ASP A 40 2.05 4.66 -5.16
N VAL A 41 1.07 3.92 -4.65
CA VAL A 41 1.28 2.75 -3.78
C VAL A 41 0.39 1.58 -4.17
N VAL A 42 0.96 0.38 -4.17
CA VAL A 42 0.22 -0.90 -4.24
C VAL A 42 0.36 -1.62 -2.91
N CYS A 43 -0.78 -2.01 -2.33
CA CYS A 43 -0.86 -2.73 -1.06
C CYS A 43 -1.67 -4.03 -1.23
N TYR A 44 -1.16 -5.14 -0.71
CA TYR A 44 -1.87 -6.41 -0.62
C TYR A 44 -2.24 -6.71 0.84
N VAL A 45 -3.50 -7.04 1.06
CA VAL A 45 -4.06 -7.37 2.38
C VAL A 45 -4.68 -8.77 2.38
N GLU A 46 -4.56 -9.48 3.50
CA GLU A 46 -5.10 -10.85 3.74
C GLU A 46 -5.66 -11.03 5.16
#